data_AF-A0A8S3ZMA8-F1
#
_entry.id   AF-A0A8S3ZMA8-F1
#
_cell.length_a   1.000
_cell.length_b   1.000
_cell.length_c   1.000
_cell.angle_alpha   90.00
_cell.angle_beta   90.00
_cell.angle_gamma   90.00
#
_symmetry.space_group_name_H-M   'P 1'
#
loop_
_entity.id
_entity.type
_entity.pdbx_description
1 polymer ?
#
loop_
_entity_poly.entity_id
_entity_poly.type
_entity_poly.pdbx_seq_one_letter_code
_entity_poly.pdbx_strand_id
1 'polypeptide(L)'
;MFTNCSCIVSNSTQTATGGLCPQDCDMLNPYLVINAVGAFLSTLGFMPAFIATIRSVTEEEKPLAIGLTTFISSLLGWFPGPVIYGALVDSTCKIWKMTCSTAGACSLYDIELFRFQYTAISTGLRVIVIVLFAIALLYALCSKKFVFQPYRDIMSHTIIFDKNDNEETIINNKVSLSTENPKYNTSV
;
A
#
# COMPACT_ATOMS: atom_id res chain seq x y z
N MET A 1 30.87 -14.44 -32.36
CA MET A 1 31.90 -15.47 -32.11
C MET A 1 32.26 -15.43 -30.64
N PHE A 2 32.30 -16.57 -29.96
CA PHE A 2 32.82 -16.67 -28.59
C PHE A 2 34.36 -16.74 -28.64
N THR A 3 35.04 -15.96 -27.81
CA THR A 3 36.50 -15.97 -27.70
C THR A 3 36.90 -16.23 -26.25
N ASN A 4 38.02 -16.94 -26.03
CA ASN A 4 38.57 -17.21 -24.69
C ASN A 4 37.65 -18.05 -23.76
N CYS A 5 37.25 -19.24 -24.21
CA CYS A 5 36.38 -20.17 -23.47
C CYS A 5 37.10 -20.90 -22.31
N SER A 6 37.68 -20.15 -21.38
CA SER A 6 38.47 -20.69 -20.25
C SER A 6 37.64 -21.57 -19.29
N CYS A 7 36.33 -21.34 -19.19
CA CYS A 7 35.42 -22.08 -18.30
C CYS A 7 34.93 -23.43 -18.86
N ILE A 8 35.26 -23.79 -20.10
CA ILE A 8 34.87 -25.08 -20.68
C ILE A 8 35.97 -26.09 -20.37
N VAL A 9 35.65 -27.07 -19.51
CA VAL A 9 36.58 -28.14 -19.16
C VAL A 9 36.90 -28.95 -20.42
N SER A 10 38.17 -28.88 -20.86
CA SER A 10 38.65 -29.38 -22.15
C SER A 10 38.49 -30.90 -22.36
N ASN A 11 38.21 -31.65 -21.29
CA ASN A 11 38.00 -33.10 -21.30
C ASN A 11 36.52 -33.52 -21.39
N SER A 12 35.59 -32.58 -21.62
CA SER A 12 34.17 -32.86 -21.76
C SER A 12 33.66 -32.42 -23.14
N THR A 13 32.70 -33.15 -23.72
CA THR A 13 32.05 -32.84 -25.02
C THR A 13 31.10 -31.62 -24.93
N GLN A 14 31.36 -30.69 -24.02
CA GLN A 14 30.50 -29.55 -23.77
C GLN A 14 30.72 -28.49 -24.85
N THR A 15 29.64 -28.15 -25.55
CA THR A 15 29.64 -27.13 -26.61
C THR A 15 28.97 -25.87 -26.06
N ALA A 16 29.64 -24.72 -26.16
CA ALA A 16 29.03 -23.44 -25.80
C ALA A 16 28.07 -22.99 -26.91
N THR A 17 26.77 -23.03 -26.61
CA THR A 17 25.73 -22.48 -27.47
C THR A 17 25.33 -21.09 -26.96
N GLY A 18 25.14 -20.14 -27.86
CA GLY A 18 24.59 -18.84 -27.50
C GLY A 18 23.12 -18.97 -27.12
N GLY A 19 22.76 -18.47 -25.93
CA GLY A 19 21.40 -18.54 -25.41
C GLY A 19 21.38 -18.37 -23.90
N LEU A 20 20.18 -18.36 -23.31
CA LEU A 20 20.03 -18.50 -21.86
C LEU A 20 20.26 -19.97 -21.49
N CYS A 21 20.97 -20.21 -20.38
CA CYS A 21 21.06 -21.56 -19.83
C CYS A 21 19.67 -22.01 -19.34
N PRO A 22 19.31 -23.30 -19.53
CA PRO A 22 18.14 -23.86 -18.87
C PRO A 22 18.33 -23.74 -17.34
N GLN A 23 17.37 -23.10 -16.68
CA GLN A 23 17.31 -23.06 -15.21
C GLN A 23 16.15 -23.93 -14.75
N ASP A 24 16.41 -24.76 -13.73
CA ASP A 24 15.37 -25.49 -13.03
C ASP A 24 14.57 -24.53 -12.14
N CYS A 25 13.31 -24.27 -12.53
CA CYS A 25 12.42 -23.30 -11.88
C CYS A 25 11.53 -23.91 -10.78
N ASP A 26 11.96 -24.98 -10.12
CA ASP A 26 11.11 -25.74 -9.18
C ASP A 26 10.64 -24.90 -7.98
N MET A 27 11.45 -23.92 -7.56
CA MET A 27 11.12 -23.00 -6.47
C MET A 27 10.16 -21.86 -6.86
N LEU A 28 9.79 -21.73 -8.14
CA LEU A 28 8.90 -20.66 -8.59
C LEU A 28 7.47 -20.84 -8.07
N ASN A 29 6.94 -22.07 -8.17
CA ASN A 29 5.59 -22.38 -7.74
C ASN A 29 5.35 -22.14 -6.23
N PRO A 30 6.18 -22.68 -5.30
CA PRO A 30 5.99 -22.42 -3.87
C PRO A 30 6.16 -20.93 -3.52
N TYR A 31 7.07 -20.22 -4.18
CA TYR A 31 7.26 -18.78 -3.98
C TYR A 31 5.99 -17.98 -4.33
N LEU A 32 5.35 -18.28 -5.47
CA LEU A 32 4.11 -17.63 -5.87
C LEU A 32 2.98 -17.91 -4.87
N VAL A 33 2.84 -19.15 -4.41
CA VAL A 33 1.83 -19.54 -3.42
C VAL A 33 2.01 -18.76 -2.12
N ILE A 34 3.24 -18.70 -1.58
CA ILE A 34 3.52 -17.98 -0.33
C ILE A 34 3.20 -16.48 -0.47
N ASN A 35 3.61 -15.86 -1.57
CA ASN A 35 3.32 -14.44 -1.81
C ASN A 35 1.81 -14.19 -1.97
N ALA A 36 1.09 -15.07 -2.66
CA ALA A 36 -0.35 -14.96 -2.84
C ALA A 36 -1.10 -15.06 -1.51
N VAL A 37 -0.77 -16.07 -0.69
CA VAL A 37 -1.35 -16.25 0.65
C VAL A 37 -1.03 -15.03 1.53
N GLY A 38 0.23 -14.58 1.53
CA GLY A 38 0.63 -13.40 2.31
C GLY A 38 -0.08 -12.12 1.87
N ALA A 39 -0.29 -11.91 0.57
CA ALA A 39 -1.05 -10.79 0.04
C ALA A 39 -2.52 -10.86 0.46
N PHE A 40 -3.13 -12.05 0.39
CA PHE A 40 -4.51 -12.27 0.82
C PHE A 40 -4.70 -11.98 2.31
N LEU A 41 -3.82 -12.45 3.19
CA LEU A 41 -3.87 -12.13 4.61
C LEU A 41 -3.72 -10.62 4.87
N SER A 42 -2.87 -9.94 4.09
CA SER A 42 -2.64 -8.50 4.22
C SER A 42 -3.88 -7.69 3.85
N THR A 43 -4.57 -8.05 2.76
CA THR A 43 -5.81 -7.35 2.35
C THR A 43 -6.95 -7.61 3.31
N LEU A 44 -7.05 -8.83 3.85
CA LEU A 44 -8.02 -9.17 4.89
C LEU A 44 -7.84 -8.34 6.17
N GLY A 45 -6.62 -7.92 6.52
CA GLY A 45 -6.37 -7.01 7.64
C GLY A 45 -6.59 -5.53 7.29
N PHE A 46 -6.24 -5.13 6.07
CA PHE A 46 -6.40 -3.75 5.61
C PHE A 46 -7.87 -3.33 5.48
N MET A 47 -8.73 -4.21 4.94
CA MET A 47 -10.16 -3.95 4.77
C MET A 47 -10.90 -3.56 6.07
N PRO A 48 -10.83 -4.32 7.17
CA PRO A 48 -11.52 -3.96 8.42
C PRO A 48 -10.95 -2.69 9.04
N ALA A 49 -9.65 -2.43 8.94
CA ALA A 49 -9.05 -1.19 9.40
C ALA A 49 -9.59 0.01 8.60
N PHE A 50 -9.67 -0.12 7.28
CA PHE A 50 -10.25 0.90 6.41
C PHE A 50 -11.73 1.16 6.73
N ILE A 51 -12.52 0.10 6.94
CA ILE A 51 -13.93 0.21 7.35
C ILE A 51 -14.04 0.93 8.70
N ALA A 52 -13.22 0.59 9.69
CA ALA A 52 -13.23 1.24 11.00
C ALA A 52 -12.95 2.74 10.89
N THR A 53 -11.99 3.15 10.05
CA THR A 53 -11.71 4.56 9.78
C THR A 53 -12.92 5.27 9.19
N ILE A 54 -13.57 4.69 8.17
CA ILE A 54 -14.76 5.30 7.54
C ILE A 54 -15.92 5.43 8.54
N ARG A 55 -16.11 4.45 9.42
CA ARG A 55 -17.17 4.46 10.45
C ARG A 55 -16.90 5.46 11.57
N SER A 56 -15.66 5.94 11.68
CA SER A 56 -15.27 6.93 12.68
C SER A 56 -15.49 8.38 12.21
N VAL A 57 -15.86 8.60 10.94
CA VAL A 57 -16.05 9.92 10.33
C VAL A 57 -17.54 10.14 10.00
N THR A 58 -18.01 11.38 10.13
CA THR A 58 -19.38 11.83 9.85
C THR A 58 -19.68 11.84 8.34
N GLU A 59 -20.93 11.63 7.94
CA GLU A 59 -21.29 11.51 6.50
C GLU A 59 -20.88 12.73 5.66
N GLU A 60 -20.92 13.93 6.24
CA GLU A 60 -20.59 15.19 5.56
C GLU A 60 -19.08 15.34 5.31
N GLU A 61 -18.22 14.79 6.17
CA GLU A 61 -16.75 14.94 6.09
C GLU A 61 -16.04 13.71 5.49
N LYS A 62 -16.75 12.59 5.31
CA LYS A 62 -16.22 11.36 4.68
C LYS A 62 -15.51 11.58 3.33
N PRO A 63 -16.09 12.30 2.34
CA PRO A 63 -15.43 12.43 1.04
C PRO A 63 -14.12 13.22 1.14
N LEU A 64 -14.06 14.22 2.03
CA LEU A 64 -12.84 14.98 2.31
C LEU A 64 -11.77 14.08 2.93
N ALA A 65 -12.12 13.28 3.94
CA ALA A 65 -11.20 12.38 4.63
C ALA A 65 -10.64 11.28 3.71
N ILE A 66 -11.49 10.66 2.90
CA ILE A 66 -11.08 9.63 1.92
C ILE A 66 -10.20 10.24 0.85
N GLY A 67 -10.56 11.43 0.34
CA GLY A 67 -9.76 12.16 -0.65
C GLY A 67 -8.37 12.49 -0.13
N LEU A 68 -8.26 13.05 1.08
CA LEU A 68 -6.98 13.39 1.70
C LEU A 68 -6.11 12.15 1.97
N THR A 69 -6.71 11.08 2.51
CA THR A 69 -6.00 9.82 2.76
C THR A 69 -5.46 9.22 1.47
N THR A 70 -6.24 9.24 0.40
CA THR A 70 -5.84 8.73 -0.92
C THR A 70 -4.77 9.60 -1.56
N PHE A 71 -4.86 10.93 -1.42
CA PHE A 71 -3.85 11.86 -1.90
C PHE A 71 -2.50 11.64 -1.21
N ILE A 72 -2.48 11.61 0.12
CA ILE A 72 -1.27 11.35 0.91
C ILE A 72 -0.69 9.97 0.57
N SER A 73 -1.53 8.94 0.49
CA SER A 73 -1.09 7.58 0.15
C SER A 73 -0.52 7.48 -1.27
N SER A 74 -1.05 8.26 -2.20
CA SER A 74 -0.54 8.30 -3.58
C SER A 74 0.81 8.99 -3.65
N LEU A 75 0.96 10.13 -2.97
CA LEU A 75 2.24 10.84 -2.92
C LEU A 75 3.34 10.04 -2.23
N LEU A 76 3.02 9.36 -1.13
CA LEU A 76 4.01 8.67 -0.30
C LEU A 76 4.16 7.18 -0.59
N GLY A 77 3.22 6.56 -1.29
CA GLY A 77 3.27 5.14 -1.63
C GLY A 77 3.43 4.93 -3.13
N TRP A 78 2.53 5.52 -3.92
CA TRP A 78 2.49 5.29 -5.37
C TRP A 78 3.68 5.90 -6.11
N PHE A 79 4.18 7.05 -5.66
CA PHE A 79 5.36 7.68 -6.27
C PHE A 79 6.69 7.00 -5.89
N PRO A 80 7.00 6.76 -4.61
CA PRO A 80 8.27 6.11 -4.26
C PRO A 80 8.30 4.61 -4.58
N GLY A 81 7.14 3.95 -4.75
CA GLY A 81 7.07 2.54 -5.12
C GLY A 81 7.89 2.23 -6.39
N PRO A 82 7.55 2.78 -7.56
CA PRO A 82 8.29 2.56 -8.81
C PRO A 82 9.77 2.93 -8.72
N VAL A 83 10.11 3.98 -7.96
CA VAL A 83 11.51 4.42 -7.78
C VAL A 83 12.31 3.38 -7.00
N ILE A 84 11.80 2.91 -5.86
CA ILE A 84 12.47 1.91 -5.02
C ILE A 84 12.58 0.58 -5.75
N TYR A 85 11.48 0.11 -6.35
CA TYR A 85 11.50 -1.16 -7.08
C TYR A 85 12.34 -1.09 -8.36
N GLY A 86 12.39 0.07 -9.03
CA GLY A 86 13.28 0.31 -10.16
C GLY A 86 14.76 0.22 -9.76
N ALA A 87 15.15 0.95 -8.71
CA ALA A 87 16.51 0.89 -8.18
C ALA A 87 16.91 -0.50 -7.69
N LEU A 88 15.96 -1.26 -7.13
CA LEU A 88 16.17 -2.65 -6.73
C LEU A 88 16.49 -3.54 -7.94
N VAL A 89 15.72 -3.43 -9.02
CA VAL A 89 15.97 -4.19 -10.26
C VAL A 89 17.38 -3.87 -10.79
N ASP A 90 17.74 -2.59 -10.87
CA ASP A 90 19.05 -2.16 -11.37
C ASP A 90 20.21 -2.67 -10.49
N SER A 91 20.02 -2.76 -9.17
CA SER A 91 21.03 -3.24 -8.22
C SER A 91 21.39 -4.73 -8.39
N THR A 92 20.51 -5.51 -9.01
CA THR A 92 20.71 -6.96 -9.23
C THR A 92 21.36 -7.26 -10.58
N CYS A 93 21.79 -6.23 -11.32
CA CYS A 93 22.39 -6.40 -12.62
C CYS A 93 23.78 -7.07 -12.55
N LYS A 94 23.96 -8.21 -13.24
CA LYS A 94 25.27 -8.85 -13.43
C LYS A 94 25.98 -8.38 -14.70
N ILE A 95 25.24 -8.23 -15.81
CA ILE A 95 25.81 -7.90 -17.12
C ILE A 95 25.00 -6.79 -17.77
N TRP A 96 25.62 -5.63 -17.98
CA TRP A 96 25.03 -4.50 -18.70
C TRP A 96 25.11 -4.69 -20.22
N LYS A 97 24.03 -4.39 -20.96
CA LYS A 97 24.13 -4.27 -22.42
C LYS A 97 24.81 -2.97 -22.77
N MET A 98 25.92 -3.06 -23.49
CA MET A 98 26.61 -1.88 -24.03
C MET A 98 26.05 -1.53 -25.40
N THR A 99 25.54 -0.32 -25.56
CA THR A 99 25.14 0.23 -26.87
C THR A 99 25.98 1.47 -27.13
N CYS A 100 26.77 1.48 -28.21
CA CYS A 100 27.65 2.61 -28.56
C CYS A 100 28.53 3.07 -27.36
N SER A 101 29.21 2.13 -26.70
CA SER A 101 30.06 2.35 -25.51
C SER A 101 29.36 3.00 -24.29
N THR A 102 28.03 3.10 -24.29
CA THR A 102 27.24 3.56 -23.14
C THR A 102 26.47 2.39 -22.53
N ALA A 103 26.39 2.34 -21.20
CA ALA A 103 25.58 1.35 -20.50
C ALA A 103 24.09 1.59 -20.77
N GLY A 104 23.42 0.60 -21.38
CA GLY A 104 21.98 0.60 -21.62
C GLY A 104 21.24 -0.23 -20.57
N ALA A 105 20.20 -0.96 -20.98
CA ALA A 105 19.48 -1.87 -20.09
C ALA A 105 20.35 -3.07 -19.66
N CYS A 106 20.11 -3.60 -18.46
CA CYS A 106 20.79 -4.81 -18.02
C CYS A 106 20.33 -6.04 -18.83
N SER A 107 21.29 -6.89 -19.22
CA SER A 107 21.04 -8.10 -20.00
C SER A 107 20.75 -9.32 -19.14
N LEU A 108 21.38 -9.41 -17.96
CA LEU A 108 21.31 -10.57 -17.10
C LEU A 108 21.28 -10.13 -15.64
N TYR A 109 20.21 -10.51 -14.95
CA TYR A 109 19.96 -10.21 -13.54
C TYR A 109 20.24 -11.43 -12.67
N ASP A 110 20.66 -11.19 -11.44
CA ASP A 110 20.72 -12.23 -10.41
C ASP A 110 19.32 -12.52 -9.84
N ILE A 111 18.76 -13.68 -10.18
CA ILE A 111 17.40 -14.08 -9.78
C ILE A 111 17.33 -14.37 -8.27
N GLU A 112 18.39 -14.90 -7.66
CA GLU A 112 18.38 -15.24 -6.23
C GLU A 112 18.42 -13.98 -5.37
N LEU A 113 19.34 -13.07 -5.70
CA LEU A 113 19.45 -11.80 -5.01
C LEU A 113 18.18 -10.96 -5.19
N PHE A 114 17.62 -10.94 -6.40
CA PHE A 114 16.37 -10.24 -6.70
C PHE A 114 15.20 -10.73 -5.84
N ARG A 115 15.02 -12.06 -5.73
CA ARG A 115 13.95 -12.65 -4.89
C ARG A 115 14.11 -12.27 -3.43
N PHE A 116 15.33 -12.35 -2.89
CA PHE A 116 15.60 -12.03 -1.49
C PHE A 116 15.35 -10.55 -1.21
N GLN A 117 15.92 -9.65 -2.01
CA GLN A 117 15.76 -8.21 -1.83
C GLN A 117 14.29 -7.78 -2.00
N TYR A 118 13.60 -8.28 -3.02
CA TYR A 118 12.20 -7.95 -3.26
C TYR A 118 11.32 -8.36 -2.07
N THR A 119 11.51 -9.58 -1.58
CA THR A 119 10.73 -10.13 -0.46
C THR A 119 11.08 -9.42 0.84
N ALA A 120 12.36 -9.10 1.07
CA ALA A 120 12.81 -8.38 2.25
C ALA A 120 12.22 -6.97 2.34
N ILE A 121 12.24 -6.20 1.24
CA ILE A 121 11.65 -4.86 1.20
C ILE A 121 10.12 -4.92 1.37
N SER A 122 9.44 -5.81 0.64
CA SER A 122 7.98 -5.92 0.70
C SER A 122 7.50 -6.33 2.10
N THR A 123 8.12 -7.35 2.68
CA THR A 123 7.80 -7.81 4.04
C THR A 123 8.22 -6.78 5.09
N GLY A 124 9.37 -6.13 4.93
CA GLY A 124 9.83 -5.07 5.83
C GLY A 124 8.84 -3.92 5.93
N LEU A 125 8.34 -3.43 4.79
CA LEU A 125 7.31 -2.39 4.75
C LEU A 125 6.01 -2.84 5.43
N ARG A 126 5.57 -4.08 5.21
CA ARG A 126 4.37 -4.63 5.87
C ARG A 126 4.55 -4.73 7.39
N VAL A 127 5.71 -5.19 7.86
CA VAL A 127 6.01 -5.30 9.28
C VAL A 127 6.01 -3.93 9.94
N ILE A 128 6.59 -2.91 9.30
CA ILE A 128 6.57 -1.53 9.80
C ILE A 128 5.12 -1.06 10.01
N VAL A 129 4.24 -1.30 9.02
CA VAL A 129 2.82 -0.94 9.12
C VAL A 129 2.13 -1.69 10.26
N ILE A 130 2.39 -3.00 10.40
CA ILE A 130 1.81 -3.82 11.47
C ILE A 130 2.26 -3.33 12.85
N VAL A 131 3.55 -2.98 13.00
CA VAL A 131 4.09 -2.47 14.26
C VAL A 131 3.47 -1.12 14.62
N LEU A 132 3.37 -0.19 13.67
CA LEU A 132 2.73 1.11 13.89
C LEU A 132 1.25 0.94 14.28
N PHE A 133 0.54 0.04 13.59
CA PHE A 133 -0.85 -0.26 13.91
C PHE A 133 -1.00 -0.92 15.29
N ALA A 134 -0.10 -1.85 15.65
CA ALA A 134 -0.08 -2.47 16.96
C ALA A 134 0.17 -1.44 18.07
N ILE A 135 1.12 -0.51 17.87
CA ILE A 135 1.37 0.59 18.82
C ILE A 135 0.12 1.48 18.95
N ALA A 136 -0.53 1.85 17.84
CA ALA A 136 -1.76 2.63 17.87
C ALA A 136 -2.90 1.91 18.61
N LEU A 137 -3.05 0.60 18.39
CA LEU A 137 -4.02 -0.22 19.13
C LEU A 137 -3.69 -0.30 20.61
N LEU A 138 -2.43 -0.53 20.98
CA LEU A 138 -2.01 -0.54 22.38
C LEU A 138 -2.26 0.81 23.05
N TYR A 139 -1.95 1.92 22.37
CA TYR A 139 -2.26 3.26 22.86
C TYR A 139 -3.76 3.47 23.02
N ALA A 140 -4.59 3.07 22.04
CA ALA A 140 -6.04 3.18 22.11
C ALA A 140 -6.63 2.32 23.25
N LEU A 141 -6.09 1.13 23.49
CA LEU A 141 -6.49 0.26 24.60
C LEU A 141 -6.07 0.84 25.96
N CYS A 142 -4.87 1.40 26.06
CA CYS A 142 -4.39 2.08 27.27
C CYS A 142 -5.11 3.42 27.53
N SER A 143 -5.53 4.11 26.47
CA SER A 143 -6.16 5.43 26.52
C SER A 143 -7.67 5.37 26.73
N LYS A 144 -8.29 4.18 26.92
CA LYS A 144 -9.74 3.97 27.17
C LYS A 144 -10.30 4.92 28.26
N LYS A 145 -10.63 6.13 27.83
CA LYS A 145 -11.58 7.10 28.36
C LYS A 145 -12.41 7.46 27.13
N PHE A 146 -13.44 6.66 26.90
CA PHE A 146 -14.31 6.76 25.73
C PHE A 146 -15.13 8.06 25.87
N VAL A 147 -14.61 9.17 25.36
CA VAL A 147 -15.39 10.41 25.22
C VAL A 147 -16.05 10.35 23.85
N PHE A 148 -17.34 10.01 23.85
CA PHE A 148 -18.22 10.17 22.70
C PHE A 148 -18.36 11.67 22.45
N GLN A 149 -17.59 12.22 21.51
CA GLN A 149 -17.65 13.64 21.18
C GLN A 149 -18.90 13.88 20.32
N PRO A 150 -19.88 14.67 20.81
CA PRO A 150 -21.08 14.94 20.05
C PRO A 150 -20.76 15.88 18.88
N TYR A 151 -21.36 15.58 17.74
CA TYR A 151 -21.44 16.33 16.48
C TYR A 151 -22.02 17.76 16.65
N ARG A 152 -21.37 18.65 17.40
CA ARG A 152 -21.89 20.01 17.64
C ARG A 152 -20.99 21.14 17.11
N ASP A 153 -19.70 20.90 16.89
CA ASP A 153 -18.76 22.01 16.64
C ASP A 153 -18.69 22.47 15.17
N ILE A 154 -19.15 21.66 14.19
CA ILE A 154 -19.06 22.00 12.76
C ILE A 154 -20.23 22.87 12.27
N MET A 155 -21.42 22.75 12.88
CA MET A 155 -22.59 23.58 12.51
C MET A 155 -22.35 25.08 12.80
N SER A 156 -21.44 25.43 13.71
CA SER A 156 -21.10 26.83 13.99
C SER A 156 -20.23 27.49 12.93
N HIS A 157 -19.47 26.73 12.13
CA HIS A 157 -18.59 27.32 11.09
C HIS A 157 -19.31 27.61 9.77
N THR A 158 -20.39 26.89 9.45
CA THR A 158 -21.20 27.15 8.24
C THR A 158 -22.13 28.36 8.40
N ILE A 159 -22.43 28.78 9.63
CA ILE A 159 -23.34 29.92 9.90
C ILE A 159 -22.62 31.29 9.80
N ILE A 160 -21.28 31.34 9.69
CA ILE A 160 -20.52 32.61 9.61
C ILE A 160 -19.76 32.73 8.28
N PHE A 161 -20.46 32.62 7.15
CA PHE A 161 -19.99 33.11 5.84
C PHE A 161 -21.16 33.53 4.96
N ASP A 162 -22.11 34.29 5.50
CA ASP A 162 -22.88 35.24 4.68
C ASP A 162 -22.82 36.59 5.37
N LYS A 163 -21.82 37.39 4.97
CA LYS A 163 -21.83 38.83 5.20
C LYS A 163 -22.27 39.45 3.90
N ASN A 164 -23.58 39.45 3.65
CA ASN A 164 -24.19 40.38 2.73
C ASN A 164 -25.27 41.17 3.47
N ASP A 165 -25.32 42.46 3.17
CA ASP A 165 -25.93 43.50 3.98
C ASP A 165 -27.42 43.30 4.27
N ASN A 166 -27.80 43.55 5.53
CA ASN A 166 -29.15 43.89 6.03
C ASN A 166 -30.16 42.74 6.10
N GLU A 167 -30.47 42.25 7.31
CA GLU A 167 -31.81 42.17 7.93
C GLU A 167 -31.76 41.21 9.14
N GLU A 168 -32.11 41.70 10.34
CA GLU A 168 -32.46 40.80 11.45
C GLU A 168 -33.73 40.05 11.05
N THR A 169 -33.64 38.74 10.84
CA THR A 169 -34.85 37.91 10.74
C THR A 169 -34.68 36.62 11.52
N ILE A 170 -35.37 36.56 12.65
CA ILE A 170 -35.64 35.35 13.42
C ILE A 170 -36.44 34.40 12.50
N ILE A 171 -35.78 33.40 11.91
CA ILE A 171 -36.47 32.29 11.24
C ILE A 171 -36.55 31.12 12.22
N ASN A 172 -37.59 31.15 13.04
CA ASN A 172 -38.19 29.92 13.54
C ASN A 172 -38.73 29.16 12.32
N ASN A 173 -38.05 28.11 11.85
CA ASN A 173 -38.71 27.02 11.15
C ASN A 173 -37.83 25.76 11.00
N LYS A 174 -38.30 24.69 11.67
CA LYS A 174 -38.20 23.27 11.31
C LYS A 174 -37.02 22.84 10.43
N VAL A 175 -36.03 22.21 11.06
CA VAL A 175 -35.40 21.01 10.49
C VAL A 175 -35.78 19.85 11.39
N SER A 176 -36.72 19.07 10.88
CA SER A 176 -37.28 17.86 11.47
C SER A 176 -36.18 16.84 11.78
N LEU A 177 -36.11 16.45 13.06
CA LEU A 177 -35.56 15.18 13.52
C LEU A 177 -36.13 14.04 12.65
N SER A 178 -35.32 13.49 11.75
CA SER A 178 -35.56 12.14 11.24
C SER A 178 -34.73 11.17 12.07
N THR A 179 -35.27 10.79 13.22
CA THR A 179 -34.91 9.54 13.87
C THR A 179 -35.52 8.41 13.06
N GLU A 180 -34.83 7.94 12.04
CA GLU A 180 -35.15 6.65 11.42
C GLU A 180 -34.41 5.55 12.19
N ASN A 181 -35.18 4.83 13.00
CA ASN A 181 -34.78 3.72 13.84
C ASN A 181 -34.77 2.42 13.02
N PRO A 182 -33.63 1.71 12.84
CA PRO A 182 -33.68 0.34 12.35
C PRO A 182 -33.88 -0.62 13.53
N LYS A 183 -35.11 -1.14 13.58
CA LYS A 183 -35.61 -2.26 14.39
C LYS A 183 -34.53 -3.34 14.69
N TYR A 184 -34.19 -3.50 15.97
CA TYR A 184 -33.82 -4.80 16.55
C TYR A 184 -34.88 -5.14 17.59
N ASN A 185 -35.73 -6.11 17.25
CA ASN A 185 -36.81 -6.63 18.09
C ASN A 185 -36.25 -7.76 18.96
N THR A 186 -36.52 -7.73 20.27
CA THR A 186 -36.30 -8.87 21.17
C THR A 186 -37.64 -9.40 21.67
N SER A 187 -37.81 -10.71 21.46
CA SER A 187 -38.52 -11.66 22.35
C SER A 187 -40.05 -11.72 22.32
N VAL A 188 -40.57 -12.75 21.61
CA VAL A 188 -41.56 -13.71 22.12
C VAL A 188 -41.08 -15.11 21.75
#